data_AF-A0A5S3PTU6-F1
#
_entry.id   AF-A0A5S3PTU6-F1
#
_cell.length_a   1.000
_cell.length_b   1.000
_cell.length_c   1.000
_cell.angle_alpha   90.00
_cell.angle_beta   90.00
_cell.angle_gamma   90.00
#
_symmetry.space_group_name_H-M   'P 1'
#
loop_
_entity.id
_entity.type
_entity.pdbx_description
1 polymer ?
#
loop_
_entity_poly.entity_id
_entity_poly.type
_entity_poly.pdbx_seq_one_letter_code
_entity_poly.pdbx_strand_id
1 'polypeptide(L)'
;MKEAPNLSYLEEIAGQDNDFEQRFIKLFKEEFLWEVGMYLRYIQKNEPRSAAEIVTKSKYKFSILGLENSYDFANTHEENLQQGDTSMHYGFQKILKKVNLFLSEV
;
A
#
# COMPACT_ATOMS: atom_id res chain seq x y z
N MET A 1 10.95 9.87 14.48
CA MET A 1 10.36 8.53 14.67
C MET A 1 10.22 7.88 13.30
N LYS A 2 10.45 6.57 13.18
CA LYS A 2 10.02 5.84 11.98
C LYS A 2 8.51 5.71 12.06
N GLU A 3 7.77 6.15 11.05
CA GLU A 3 6.31 5.97 10.99
C GLU A 3 5.95 4.48 11.14
N ALA A 4 4.77 4.16 11.65
CA ALA A 4 4.28 2.78 11.81
C ALA A 4 2.80 2.71 11.40
N PRO A 5 2.37 1.61 10.74
CA PRO A 5 0.97 1.46 10.34
C PRO A 5 0.09 1.29 11.58
N ASN A 6 -1.16 1.72 11.47
CA ASN A 6 -2.19 1.55 12.50
C ASN A 6 -3.58 1.38 11.86
N LEU A 7 -4.58 1.04 12.67
CA LEU A 7 -5.97 0.91 12.24
C LEU A 7 -6.85 2.08 12.73
N SER A 8 -6.28 3.18 13.22
CA SER A 8 -7.06 4.24 13.88
C SER A 8 -8.15 4.85 12.98
N TYR A 9 -7.87 5.02 11.69
CA TYR A 9 -8.89 5.46 10.73
C TYR A 9 -10.02 4.43 10.58
N LEU A 10 -9.68 3.14 10.58
CA LEU A 10 -10.67 2.06 10.50
C LEU A 10 -11.53 1.99 11.77
N GLU A 11 -10.90 2.07 12.94
CA GLU A 11 -11.57 2.10 14.24
C GLU A 11 -12.58 3.26 14.31
N GLU A 12 -12.21 4.44 13.79
CA GLU A 12 -13.08 5.61 13.70
C GLU A 12 -14.32 5.37 12.83
N ILE A 13 -14.16 4.78 11.63
CA ILE A 13 -15.29 4.53 10.72
C ILE A 13 -16.15 3.33 11.14
N ALA A 14 -15.56 2.33 11.80
CA ALA A 14 -16.29 1.14 12.27
C ALA A 14 -17.09 1.42 13.54
N GLY A 15 -16.59 2.31 14.42
CA GLY A 15 -17.24 2.63 15.68
C GLY A 15 -17.35 1.40 16.60
N GLN A 16 -18.56 0.88 16.78
CA GLN A 16 -18.82 -0.33 17.58
C GLN A 16 -19.19 -1.55 16.73
N ASP A 17 -19.18 -1.43 15.40
CA ASP A 17 -19.53 -2.51 14.46
C ASP A 17 -18.31 -3.39 14.15
N ASN A 18 -18.02 -4.31 15.08
CA ASN A 18 -16.92 -5.28 14.94
C ASN A 18 -17.07 -6.17 13.68
N ASP A 19 -18.30 -6.45 13.27
CA ASP A 19 -18.59 -7.28 12.11
C ASP A 19 -18.20 -6.56 10.81
N PHE A 20 -18.49 -5.26 10.72
CA PHE A 20 -18.01 -4.39 9.65
C PHE A 20 -16.49 -4.31 9.63
N GLU A 21 -15.86 -4.07 10.79
CA GLU A 21 -14.41 -3.95 10.92
C GLU A 21 -13.70 -5.21 10.38
N GLN A 22 -14.11 -6.39 10.81
CA GLN A 22 -13.50 -7.66 10.40
C GLN A 22 -13.65 -7.92 8.89
N ARG A 23 -14.83 -7.63 8.32
CA ARG A 23 -15.04 -7.75 6.87
C ARG A 23 -14.18 -6.78 6.08
N PHE A 24 -14.04 -5.54 6.57
CA PHE A 24 -13.20 -4.53 5.94
C PHE A 24 -11.73 -4.94 5.98
N ILE A 25 -11.21 -5.34 7.14
CA ILE A 25 -9.81 -5.81 7.30
C ILE A 25 -9.53 -6.97 6.34
N LYS A 26 -10.44 -7.95 6.26
CA LYS A 26 -10.29 -9.08 5.37
C LYS A 26 -10.19 -8.65 3.90
N LEU A 27 -11.14 -7.84 3.43
CA LEU A 27 -11.13 -7.34 2.05
C LEU A 27 -9.87 -6.51 1.77
N PHE A 28 -9.49 -5.64 2.71
CA PHE A 28 -8.32 -4.79 2.61
C PHE A 28 -7.05 -5.61 2.40
N LYS A 29 -6.87 -6.69 3.17
CA LYS A 29 -5.74 -7.63 3.04
C LYS A 29 -5.72 -8.33 1.69
N GLU A 30 -6.86 -8.86 1.25
CA GLU A 30 -6.97 -9.55 -0.03
C GLU A 30 -6.61 -8.63 -1.21
N GLU A 31 -7.14 -7.41 -1.21
CA GLU A 31 -6.80 -6.40 -2.22
C GLU A 31 -5.33 -5.99 -2.17
N PHE A 32 -4.78 -5.75 -0.97
CA PHE A 32 -3.38 -5.32 -0.83
C PHE A 32 -2.41 -6.40 -1.30
N LEU A 33 -2.67 -7.68 -0.97
CA LEU A 33 -1.87 -8.79 -1.46
C LEU A 33 -1.90 -8.89 -2.99
N TRP A 34 -3.08 -8.69 -3.59
CA TRP A 34 -3.23 -8.66 -5.04
C TRP A 34 -2.46 -7.49 -5.68
N GLU A 35 -2.55 -6.29 -5.11
CA GLU A 35 -1.80 -5.11 -5.56
C GLU A 35 -0.29 -5.36 -5.51
N VAL A 36 0.24 -5.88 -4.40
CA VAL A 36 1.68 -6.21 -4.26
C VAL A 36 2.11 -7.18 -5.36
N GLY A 37 1.33 -8.23 -5.60
CA GLY A 37 1.62 -9.20 -6.66
C GLY A 37 1.63 -8.57 -8.06
N MET A 38 0.64 -7.73 -8.36
CA MET A 38 0.54 -7.05 -9.65
C MET A 38 1.65 -6.03 -9.87
N TYR A 39 1.98 -5.24 -8.85
CA TYR A 39 3.11 -4.30 -8.91
C TYR A 39 4.41 -5.03 -9.23
N LEU A 40 4.75 -6.09 -8.47
CA LEU A 40 5.98 -6.86 -8.67
C LEU A 40 6.03 -7.50 -10.06
N ARG A 41 4.89 -8.02 -10.55
CA ARG A 41 4.77 -8.58 -11.89
C ARG A 41 5.05 -7.54 -12.98
N TYR A 42 4.50 -6.33 -12.85
CA TYR A 42 4.74 -5.26 -13.83
C TYR A 42 6.19 -4.78 -13.83
N ILE A 43 6.82 -4.67 -12.66
CA ILE A 43 8.25 -4.38 -12.57
C ILE A 43 9.09 -5.47 -13.25
N GLN A 44 8.80 -6.75 -13.00
CA GLN A 44 9.52 -7.87 -13.64
C GLN A 44 9.37 -7.90 -15.16
N LYS A 45 8.22 -7.44 -15.68
CA LYS A 45 7.95 -7.33 -17.11
C LYS A 45 8.49 -6.06 -17.76
N ASN A 46 9.13 -5.17 -17.00
CA ASN A 46 9.55 -3.86 -17.46
C ASN A 46 8.37 -3.02 -18.00
N GLU A 47 7.24 -3.07 -17.31
CA GLU A 47 6.00 -2.33 -17.59
C GLU A 47 5.76 -1.23 -16.52
N PRO A 48 6.62 -0.19 -16.43
CA PRO A 48 6.61 0.75 -15.31
C PRO A 48 5.33 1.58 -15.22
N ARG A 49 4.71 1.97 -16.35
CA ARG A 49 3.44 2.70 -16.34
C ARG A 49 2.28 1.89 -15.75
N SER A 50 2.22 0.59 -16.03
CA SER A 50 1.25 -0.31 -15.42
C SER A 50 1.54 -0.53 -13.93
N ALA A 51 2.82 -0.54 -13.54
CA ALA A 51 3.18 -0.53 -12.12
C ALA A 51 2.72 0.76 -11.43
N ALA A 52 2.76 1.92 -12.09
CA ALA A 52 2.30 3.20 -11.54
C ALA A 52 0.80 3.15 -11.18
N GLU A 53 -0.04 2.58 -12.04
CA GLU A 53 -1.48 2.40 -11.76
C GLU A 53 -1.75 1.57 -10.50
N ILE A 54 -0.85 0.63 -10.18
CA ILE A 54 -0.93 -0.14 -8.94
C ILE A 54 -0.46 0.70 -7.75
N VAL A 55 0.62 1.48 -7.90
CA VAL A 55 1.10 2.39 -6.85
C VAL A 55 0.01 3.39 -6.45
N THR A 56 -0.76 3.93 -7.40
CA THR A 56 -1.91 4.81 -7.12
C THR A 56 -2.92 4.16 -6.16
N LYS A 57 -3.20 2.87 -6.34
CA LYS A 57 -4.14 2.12 -5.46
C LYS A 57 -3.56 1.90 -4.07
N SER A 58 -2.29 1.47 -4.01
CA SER A 58 -1.61 1.22 -2.74
C SER A 58 -1.42 2.50 -1.90
N LYS A 59 -1.29 3.68 -2.54
CA LYS A 59 -1.25 4.98 -1.83
C LYS A 59 -2.47 5.19 -0.93
N TYR A 60 -3.69 4.93 -1.42
CA TYR A 60 -4.90 5.08 -0.60
C TYR A 60 -4.85 4.20 0.65
N LYS A 61 -4.31 2.98 0.51
CA LYS A 61 -4.14 2.06 1.64
C LYS A 61 -3.10 2.57 2.64
N PHE A 62 -2.04 3.25 2.20
CA PHE A 62 -1.10 3.90 3.11
C PHE A 62 -1.73 5.04 3.89
N SER A 63 -2.59 5.84 3.25
CA SER A 63 -3.37 6.87 3.93
C SER A 63 -4.29 6.28 5.00
N ILE A 64 -5.00 5.19 4.69
CA ILE A 64 -5.87 4.49 5.64
C ILE A 64 -5.09 3.96 6.86
N LEU A 65 -3.84 3.53 6.65
CA LEU A 65 -2.97 3.01 7.70
C LEU A 65 -2.19 4.09 8.45
N GLY A 66 -2.44 5.38 8.20
CA GLY A 66 -1.73 6.50 8.83
C GLY A 66 -0.24 6.61 8.44
N LEU A 67 0.13 6.13 7.25
CA LEU A 67 1.51 6.12 6.75
C LEU A 67 1.78 7.28 5.79
N GLU A 68 1.76 8.52 6.30
CA GLU A 68 1.89 9.74 5.50
C GLU A 68 3.21 9.82 4.71
N ASN A 69 4.35 9.44 5.31
CA ASN A 69 5.63 9.50 4.57
C ASN A 69 5.71 8.39 3.51
N SER A 70 5.12 7.22 3.77
CA SER A 70 4.99 6.18 2.74
C SER A 70 4.07 6.62 1.60
N TYR A 71 3.01 7.38 1.90
CA TYR A 71 2.14 7.98 0.90
C TYR A 71 2.92 8.93 -0.01
N ASP A 72 3.66 9.87 0.57
CA ASP A 72 4.46 10.84 -0.18
C ASP A 72 5.54 10.16 -1.01
N PHE A 73 6.24 9.18 -0.43
CA PHE A 73 7.22 8.36 -1.16
C PHE A 73 6.57 7.67 -2.36
N ALA A 74 5.39 7.08 -2.16
CA ALA A 74 4.65 6.39 -3.20
C ALA A 74 4.13 7.36 -4.27
N ASN A 75 3.79 8.60 -3.92
CA ASN A 75 3.46 9.65 -4.89
C ASN A 75 4.64 9.95 -5.83
N THR A 76 5.84 10.17 -5.29
CA THR A 76 7.04 10.39 -6.12
C THR A 76 7.39 9.15 -6.94
N HIS A 77 7.27 7.96 -6.36
CA HIS A 77 7.53 6.71 -7.09
C HIS A 77 6.54 6.49 -8.25
N GLU A 78 5.27 6.80 -8.06
CA GLU A 78 4.25 6.79 -9.11
C GLU A 78 4.64 7.71 -10.27
N GLU A 79 5.01 8.96 -9.98
CA GLU A 79 5.45 9.94 -10.99
C GLU A 79 6.68 9.44 -11.76
N ASN A 80 7.66 8.87 -11.07
CA ASN A 80 8.85 8.29 -11.69
C ASN A 80 8.51 7.11 -12.61
N LEU A 81 7.63 6.21 -12.17
CA LEU A 81 7.18 5.08 -12.97
C LEU A 81 6.44 5.51 -14.25
N GLN A 82 5.71 6.63 -14.22
CA GLN A 82 5.09 7.19 -15.43
C GLN A 82 6.13 7.64 -16.47
N GLN A 83 7.30 8.12 -16.00
CA GLN A 83 8.45 8.46 -16.82
C GLN A 83 9.32 7.25 -17.20
N GLY A 84 8.97 6.05 -16.72
CA GLY A 84 9.73 4.83 -16.94
C GLY A 84 10.90 4.63 -15.96
N ASP A 85 11.04 5.48 -14.95
CA ASP A 85 12.05 5.33 -13.91
C ASP A 85 11.59 4.36 -12.81
N THR A 86 12.40 3.34 -12.56
CA THR A 86 12.18 2.31 -11.53
C THR A 86 13.16 2.41 -10.37
N SER A 87 13.95 3.47 -10.29
CA SER A 87 15.02 3.69 -9.29
C SER A 87 14.54 3.54 -7.84
N MET A 88 13.30 3.92 -7.55
CA MET A 88 12.70 3.88 -6.22
C MET A 88 12.07 2.52 -5.86
N HIS A 89 12.12 1.52 -6.75
CA HIS A 89 11.54 0.19 -6.56
C HIS A 89 11.94 -0.46 -5.23
N TYR A 90 13.23 -0.43 -4.88
CA TYR A 90 13.70 -1.05 -3.65
C TYR A 90 13.18 -0.33 -2.39
N GLY A 91 13.02 0.99 -2.44
CA GLY A 91 12.40 1.75 -1.35
C GLY A 91 10.92 1.41 -1.21
N PHE A 92 10.20 1.35 -2.33
CA PHE A 92 8.79 0.97 -2.35
C PHE A 92 8.57 -0.46 -1.82
N GLN A 93 9.41 -1.41 -2.20
CA GLN A 93 9.35 -2.79 -1.67
C GLN A 93 9.48 -2.85 -0.14
N LYS A 94 10.29 -1.97 0.47
CA LYS A 94 10.39 -1.91 1.94
C LYS A 94 9.08 -1.45 2.58
N ILE A 95 8.40 -0.48 1.98
CA ILE A 95 7.08 -0.01 2.42
C ILE A 95 6.07 -1.16 2.30
N LEU A 96 5.99 -1.81 1.14
CA LEU A 96 5.09 -2.94 0.92
C LEU A 96 5.32 -4.07 1.92
N LYS A 97 6.58 -4.42 2.18
CA LYS A 97 6.94 -5.45 3.17
C LYS A 97 6.51 -5.07 4.59
N LYS A 98 6.69 -3.81 4.96
CA LYS A 98 6.28 -3.29 6.28
C LYS A 98 4.76 -3.35 6.46
N VAL A 99 3.99 -2.97 5.44
CA VAL A 99 2.52 -3.08 5.47
C VAL A 99 2.08 -4.54 5.53
N ASN A 100 2.67 -5.42 4.70
CA ASN A 100 2.37 -6.85 4.75
C ASN A 100 2.65 -7.49 6.11
N LEU A 101 3.74 -7.10 6.78
CA LEU A 101 4.06 -7.61 8.12
C LEU A 101 2.97 -7.20 9.12
N PHE A 102 2.62 -5.91 9.14
CA PHE A 102 1.54 -5.42 10.01
C PHE A 102 0.21 -6.13 9.75
N LEU A 103 -0.19 -6.23 8.48
CA LEU A 103 -1.43 -6.91 8.09
C LEU A 103 -1.45 -8.41 8.44
N SER A 104 -0.30 -9.05 8.64
CA SER A 104 -0.23 -10.45 9.07
C SER A 104 -0.41 -10.64 10.58
N GLU A 105 -0.26 -9.57 11.36
CA GLU A 105 -0.37 -9.58 12.83
C GLU A 105 -1.75 -9.13 13.32
N VAL A 106 -2.52 -8.46 12.46
CA VAL A 106 -3.93 -8.09 12.68
C VAL A 106 -4.87 -9.04 11.95
#